data_AF-A0AAV0UD33-F1
#
_entry.id   AF-A0AAV0UD33-F1
#
_cell.length_a   1.000
_cell.length_b   1.000
_cell.length_c   1.000
_cell.angle_alpha   90.00
_cell.angle_beta   90.00
_cell.angle_gamma   90.00
#
_symmetry.space_group_name_H-M   'P 1'
#
loop_
_entity.id
_entity.type
_entity.pdbx_description
1 polymer ?
#
loop_
_entity_poly.entity_id
_entity_poly.type
_entity_poly.pdbx_seq_one_letter_code
_entity_poly.pdbx_strand_id
1 'polypeptide(L)'
;MARSRAIDILFEFDAPQTYRDLSAPLSPLAPGEHDVWFDQIHPQHSKPSAVLAREAVGVVRKLQEKEKQLKDVQSQHKMKRWSGGKENHVRVRTGEYEQTRQKQLKLRERKKHTSLEEMRATDEPFQIHMEIKKKEIVLERHRKPLGDARNRLNVSGRERTLPHSEKKTMRDWQELLKRHNNKFKTVHTYEPPQHSVREVKQWERETKKTYYALSVEERAQANEEITVWKQRKVARSH
;
A
#
# COMPACT_ATOMS: atom_id res chain seq x y z
N MET A 1 -48.91 31.49 24.32
CA MET A 1 -48.04 30.63 25.16
C MET A 1 -47.44 29.55 24.30
N ALA A 2 -46.19 29.71 23.87
CA ALA A 2 -45.50 28.70 23.06
C ALA A 2 -45.11 27.52 23.96
N ARG A 3 -45.59 26.32 23.62
CA ARG A 3 -45.21 25.08 24.33
C ARG A 3 -43.76 24.76 23.98
N SER A 4 -42.86 24.93 24.94
CA SER A 4 -41.50 24.39 24.87
C SER A 4 -41.61 22.86 24.70
N ARG A 5 -41.24 22.35 23.53
CA ARG A 5 -41.13 20.91 23.31
C ARG A 5 -40.00 20.42 24.21
N ALA A 6 -40.31 19.56 25.17
CA ALA A 6 -39.30 18.88 25.96
C ALA A 6 -38.47 18.02 24.99
N ILE A 7 -37.26 18.46 24.68
CA ILE A 7 -36.28 17.69 23.93
C ILE A 7 -35.81 16.59 24.89
N ASP A 8 -35.86 15.34 24.43
CA ASP A 8 -35.40 14.19 25.19
C ASP A 8 -33.91 14.36 25.50
N ILE A 9 -33.53 14.23 26.77
CA ILE A 9 -32.16 14.39 27.26
C ILE A 9 -31.21 13.40 26.56
N LEU A 10 -31.72 12.24 26.12
CA LEU A 10 -30.95 11.27 25.34
C LEU A 10 -30.54 11.78 23.95
N PHE A 11 -31.14 12.88 23.47
CA PHE A 11 -30.88 13.49 22.17
C PHE A 11 -30.30 14.90 22.28
N GLU A 12 -29.89 15.35 23.48
CA GLU A 12 -29.14 16.58 23.66
C GLU A 12 -27.65 16.30 23.42
N PHE A 13 -27.20 16.58 22.20
CA PHE A 13 -25.78 16.51 21.83
C PHE A 13 -25.16 17.90 21.92
N ASP A 14 -23.92 17.95 22.41
CA ASP A 14 -23.05 19.13 22.28
C ASP A 14 -22.61 19.28 20.81
N ALA A 15 -23.57 19.65 19.96
CA ALA A 15 -23.43 19.80 18.53
C ALA A 15 -24.31 20.95 18.03
N PRO A 16 -23.91 21.66 16.97
CA PRO A 16 -24.73 22.72 16.39
C PRO A 16 -26.07 22.18 15.88
N GLN A 17 -27.17 22.62 16.50
CA GLN A 17 -28.54 22.29 16.08
C GLN A 17 -29.10 23.26 15.02
N THR A 18 -28.25 24.19 14.53
CA THR A 18 -28.65 25.22 13.58
C THR A 18 -28.69 24.68 12.15
N TYR A 19 -29.79 24.94 11.43
CA TYR A 19 -29.86 24.69 10.00
C TYR A 19 -28.82 25.53 9.25
N ARG A 20 -27.98 24.89 8.44
CA ARG A 20 -26.98 25.56 7.60
C ARG A 20 -27.35 25.41 6.13
N ASP A 21 -27.52 26.54 5.45
CA ASP A 21 -27.74 26.57 4.01
C ASP A 21 -26.44 26.18 3.28
N LEU A 22 -26.52 25.13 2.47
CA LEU A 22 -25.38 24.62 1.69
C LEU A 22 -25.19 25.35 0.35
N SER A 23 -26.15 26.20 -0.04
CA SER A 23 -26.02 27.04 -1.23
C SER A 23 -25.19 28.30 -0.99
N ALA A 24 -25.05 28.71 0.28
CA ALA A 24 -24.16 29.79 0.67
C ALA A 24 -22.68 29.37 0.54
N PRO A 25 -21.76 30.29 0.19
CA PRO A 25 -20.34 29.99 0.13
C PRO A 25 -19.86 29.42 1.48
N LEU A 26 -19.26 28.23 1.42
CA LEU A 26 -18.93 27.41 2.60
C LEU A 26 -17.95 28.08 3.58
N SER A 27 -17.22 29.09 3.12
CA SER A 27 -16.29 29.85 3.94
C SER A 27 -16.52 31.35 3.75
N PRO A 28 -16.67 32.13 4.83
CA PRO A 28 -16.63 33.59 4.75
C PRO A 28 -15.22 34.12 4.45
N LEU A 29 -14.20 33.27 4.50
CA LEU A 29 -12.81 33.64 4.28
C LEU A 29 -12.52 33.81 2.78
N ALA A 30 -11.67 34.78 2.45
CA ALA A 30 -11.25 35.00 1.08
C ALA A 30 -10.43 33.79 0.55
N PRO A 31 -10.41 33.54 -0.76
CA PRO A 31 -9.58 32.49 -1.35
C PRO A 31 -8.11 32.69 -0.98
N GLY A 32 -7.56 31.81 -0.15
CA GLY A 32 -6.18 31.86 0.32
C GLY A 32 -5.99 32.33 1.77
N GLU A 33 -7.05 32.76 2.46
CA GLU A 33 -7.01 32.98 3.90
C GLU A 33 -7.16 31.67 4.68
N HIS A 34 -6.31 31.48 5.69
CA HIS A 34 -6.29 30.30 6.54
C HIS A 34 -7.21 30.49 7.75
N ASP A 35 -7.86 29.40 8.17
CA ASP A 35 -8.66 29.39 9.39
C ASP A 35 -7.74 29.37 10.62
N VAL A 36 -7.72 30.47 11.37
CA VAL A 36 -6.87 30.65 12.56
C VAL A 36 -7.17 29.59 13.62
N TRP A 37 -8.43 29.14 13.74
CA TRP A 37 -8.79 28.08 14.68
C TRP A 37 -8.18 26.75 14.26
N PHE A 38 -8.26 26.44 12.97
CA PHE A 38 -7.63 25.24 12.40
C PHE A 38 -6.12 25.24 12.64
N ASP A 39 -5.48 26.41 12.51
CA ASP A 39 -4.05 26.57 12.74
C ASP A 39 -3.64 26.34 14.21
N GLN A 40 -4.50 26.68 15.16
CA GLN A 40 -4.26 26.44 16.59
C GLN A 40 -4.40 24.96 16.96
N ILE A 41 -5.37 24.25 16.38
CA ILE A 41 -5.62 22.83 16.69
C ILE A 41 -4.70 21.90 15.90
N HIS A 42 -4.29 22.30 14.68
CA HIS A 42 -3.48 21.49 13.77
C HIS A 42 -2.17 22.16 13.36
N PRO A 43 -1.26 22.46 14.31
CA PRO A 43 0.00 23.16 14.02
C PRO A 43 0.92 22.40 13.03
N GLN A 44 0.73 21.09 12.88
CA GLN A 44 1.48 20.29 11.89
C GLN A 44 0.98 20.47 10.45
N HIS A 45 -0.29 20.79 10.28
CA HIS A 45 -0.94 20.93 8.96
C HIS A 45 -0.95 22.37 8.47
N SER A 46 -0.89 23.32 9.39
CA SER A 46 -0.86 24.76 9.09
C SER A 46 0.53 25.32 8.84
N LYS A 47 1.53 24.44 8.68
CA LYS A 47 2.83 24.88 8.17
C LYS A 47 2.62 25.43 6.76
N PRO A 48 2.91 26.71 6.49
CA PRO A 48 2.79 27.25 5.14
C PRO A 48 3.64 26.40 4.20
N SER A 49 3.16 26.18 2.97
CA SER A 49 3.77 25.30 1.97
C SER A 49 5.27 25.56 1.78
N ALA A 50 5.73 26.80 1.98
CA ALA A 50 7.13 27.19 1.96
C ALA A 50 8.00 26.50 3.04
N VAL A 51 7.47 26.26 4.25
CA VAL A 51 8.16 25.56 5.33
C VAL A 51 8.23 24.06 5.03
N LEU A 52 7.13 23.47 4.54
CA LEU A 52 7.11 22.08 4.09
C LEU A 52 8.10 21.84 2.93
N ALA A 53 8.21 22.79 2.00
CA ALA A 53 9.18 22.71 0.90
C ALA A 53 10.62 22.71 1.40
N ARG A 54 10.96 23.56 2.39
CA ARG A 54 12.30 23.57 3.02
C ARG A 54 12.58 22.25 3.75
N GLU A 55 11.59 21.72 4.47
CA GLU A 55 11.71 20.45 5.18
C GLU A 55 11.91 19.28 4.20
N ALA A 56 11.16 19.26 3.09
CA ALA A 56 11.33 18.28 2.02
C ALA A 56 12.73 18.32 1.39
N VAL A 57 13.28 19.51 1.12
CA VAL A 57 14.66 19.66 0.62
C VAL A 57 15.68 19.10 1.63
N GLY A 58 15.46 19.33 2.93
CA GLY A 58 16.29 18.76 3.99
C GLY A 58 16.28 17.23 4.01
N VAL A 59 15.11 16.62 3.85
CA VAL A 59 14.96 15.15 3.79
C VAL A 59 15.63 14.58 2.53
N VAL A 60 15.44 15.21 1.38
CA VAL A 60 16.08 14.78 0.12
C VAL A 60 17.61 14.81 0.22
N ARG A 61 18.18 15.87 0.83
CA ARG A 61 19.62 15.97 1.03
C ARG A 61 20.15 14.86 1.93
N LYS A 62 19.45 14.56 3.04
CA LYS A 62 19.81 13.45 3.95
C LYS A 62 19.75 12.08 3.26
N LEU A 63 18.75 11.86 2.40
CA LEU A 63 18.64 10.61 1.63
C LEU A 63 19.77 10.45 0.62
N GLN A 64 20.13 11.53 -0.09
CA GLN A 64 21.27 11.52 -1.01
C GLN A 64 22.59 11.25 -0.30
N GLU A 65 22.78 11.81 0.90
CA GLU A 65 23.98 11.58 1.70
C GLU A 65 24.09 10.12 2.17
N LYS A 66 22.98 9.53 2.65
CA LYS A 66 22.92 8.10 2.98
C LYS A 66 23.20 7.22 1.77
N GLU A 67 22.68 7.57 0.60
CA GLU A 67 22.95 6.81 -0.63
C GLU A 67 24.44 6.83 -1.01
N LYS A 68 25.10 7.99 -0.86
CA LYS A 68 26.56 8.09 -1.08
C LYS A 68 27.34 7.23 -0.09
N GLN A 69 27.01 7.29 1.21
CA GLN A 69 27.65 6.47 2.24
C GLN A 69 27.53 4.97 1.94
N LEU A 70 26.36 4.51 1.49
CA LEU A 70 26.16 3.10 1.10
C LEU A 70 27.03 2.70 -0.09
N LYS A 71 27.18 3.57 -1.09
CA LYS A 71 28.05 3.32 -2.25
C LYS A 71 29.52 3.24 -1.83
N ASP A 72 29.97 4.10 -0.92
CA ASP A 72 31.34 4.08 -0.41
C ASP A 72 31.65 2.79 0.35
N VAL A 73 30.75 2.34 1.23
CA VAL A 73 30.88 1.05 1.94
C VAL A 73 30.90 -0.13 0.96
N GLN A 74 30.06 -0.10 -0.08
CA GLN A 74 30.02 -1.15 -1.09
C GLN A 74 31.31 -1.20 -1.94
N SER A 75 31.91 -0.04 -2.25
CA SER A 75 33.18 0.04 -2.97
C SER A 75 34.35 -0.50 -2.15
N GLN A 76 34.40 -0.20 -0.85
CA GLN A 76 35.40 -0.74 0.08
C GLN A 76 35.32 -2.26 0.21
N HIS A 77 34.10 -2.82 0.24
CA HIS A 77 33.91 -4.26 0.28
C HIS A 77 34.37 -4.96 -1.02
N LYS A 78 34.23 -4.32 -2.17
CA LYS A 78 34.74 -4.87 -3.45
C LYS A 78 36.27 -4.84 -3.53
N MET A 79 36.93 -3.81 -3.01
CA MET A 79 38.39 -3.75 -3.00
C MET A 79 39.03 -4.80 -2.09
N LYS A 80 38.47 -5.05 -0.90
CA LYS A 80 38.95 -6.14 -0.01
C LYS A 80 38.82 -7.54 -0.61
N ARG A 81 37.88 -7.75 -1.54
CA ARG A 81 37.67 -9.06 -2.19
C ARG A 81 38.71 -9.35 -3.28
N TRP A 82 39.41 -8.34 -3.79
CA TRP A 82 40.38 -8.50 -4.88
C TRP A 82 41.84 -8.54 -4.39
N SER A 83 42.11 -8.17 -3.14
CA SER A 83 43.47 -8.18 -2.55
C SER A 83 43.76 -9.45 -1.73
N GLY A 84 43.12 -10.56 -2.05
CA GLY A 84 43.42 -11.89 -1.49
C GLY A 84 43.99 -12.78 -2.57
N GLY A 85 45.23 -12.48 -2.99
CA GLY A 85 46.01 -13.41 -3.80
C GLY A 85 46.15 -14.75 -3.07
N LYS A 86 45.96 -15.81 -3.86
CA LYS A 86 46.54 -17.16 -3.80
C LYS A 86 46.99 -17.72 -2.44
N GLU A 87 46.68 -19.00 -2.25
CA GLU A 87 47.11 -19.89 -1.17
C GLU A 87 46.15 -19.93 0.02
N ASN A 88 45.13 -20.78 -0.10
CA ASN A 88 44.93 -21.88 0.83
C ASN A 88 43.69 -22.71 0.45
N HIS A 89 43.93 -23.88 -0.13
CA HIS A 89 42.98 -24.99 -0.08
C HIS A 89 42.86 -25.48 1.36
N VAL A 90 42.18 -24.72 2.23
CA VAL A 90 41.68 -25.28 3.48
C VAL A 90 40.39 -26.00 3.12
N ARG A 91 40.44 -27.33 3.12
CA ARG A 91 39.25 -28.19 3.24
C ARG A 91 38.49 -27.71 4.47
N VAL A 92 37.47 -26.88 4.27
CA VAL A 92 36.50 -26.54 5.31
C VAL A 92 35.82 -27.84 5.70
N ARG A 93 36.22 -28.40 6.86
CA ARG A 93 35.50 -29.49 7.51
C ARG A 93 34.09 -28.99 7.77
N THR A 94 33.12 -29.57 7.10
CA THR A 94 31.69 -29.26 7.14
C THR A 94 31.06 -29.30 8.54
N GLY A 95 31.76 -29.80 9.57
CA GLY A 95 31.26 -29.87 10.95
C GLY A 95 31.26 -28.53 11.72
N GLU A 96 32.14 -27.58 11.43
CA GLU A 96 32.19 -26.32 12.21
C GLU A 96 31.04 -25.37 11.86
N TYR A 97 30.56 -25.42 10.62
CA TYR A 97 29.41 -24.66 10.16
C TYR A 97 28.11 -25.17 10.81
N GLU A 98 28.01 -26.48 11.06
CA GLU A 98 26.85 -27.07 11.75
C GLU A 98 26.86 -26.75 13.25
N GLN A 99 28.02 -26.74 13.89
CA GLN A 99 28.14 -26.37 15.30
C GLN A 99 27.83 -24.89 15.56
N THR A 100 28.30 -23.99 14.70
CA THR A 100 27.98 -22.56 14.81
C THR A 100 26.49 -22.30 14.55
N ARG A 101 25.87 -23.02 13.59
CA ARG A 101 24.43 -22.97 13.33
C ARG A 101 23.59 -23.51 14.49
N GLN A 102 23.98 -24.64 15.10
CA GLN A 102 23.29 -25.18 16.28
C GLN A 102 23.40 -24.27 17.51
N LYS A 103 24.56 -23.62 17.73
CA LYS A 103 24.70 -22.64 18.82
C LYS A 103 23.77 -21.44 18.64
N GLN A 104 23.59 -20.94 17.42
CA GLN A 104 22.66 -19.83 17.17
C GLN A 104 21.19 -20.23 17.35
N LEU A 105 20.80 -21.45 16.95
CA LEU A 105 19.45 -21.95 17.16
C LEU A 105 19.10 -22.07 18.66
N LYS A 106 20.02 -22.59 19.49
CA LYS A 106 19.83 -22.67 20.95
C LYS A 106 19.74 -21.30 21.63
N LEU A 107 20.43 -20.28 21.10
CA LEU A 107 20.30 -18.90 21.59
C LEU A 107 18.94 -18.27 21.26
N ARG A 108 18.33 -18.63 20.13
CA ARG A 108 16.98 -18.18 19.75
C ARG A 108 15.88 -18.84 20.58
N GLU A 109 16.00 -20.14 20.85
CA GLU A 109 14.99 -20.88 21.65
C GLU A 109 14.91 -20.43 23.12
N ARG A 110 15.97 -19.81 23.65
CA ARG A 110 16.02 -19.32 25.03
C ARG A 110 15.45 -17.92 25.24
N LYS A 111 15.21 -17.15 24.17
CA LYS A 111 14.52 -15.86 24.27
C LYS A 111 13.01 -16.08 24.25
N LYS A 112 12.49 -16.69 25.33
CA LYS A 112 11.07 -16.62 25.62
C LYS A 112 10.80 -15.20 26.09
N HIS A 113 10.30 -14.36 25.19
CA HIS A 113 9.82 -13.03 25.54
C HIS A 113 8.77 -13.21 26.64
N THR A 114 9.09 -12.76 27.85
CA THR A 114 8.21 -12.90 29.03
C THR A 114 7.09 -11.87 29.02
N SER A 115 7.16 -10.88 28.12
CA SER A 115 6.21 -9.77 27.99
C SER A 115 5.95 -9.42 26.53
N LEU A 116 4.69 -9.09 26.24
CA LEU A 116 4.19 -8.65 24.94
C LEU A 116 4.73 -7.27 24.53
N GLU A 117 5.18 -6.48 25.51
CA GLU A 117 5.82 -5.17 25.31
C GLU A 117 7.25 -5.32 24.77
N GLU A 118 7.96 -6.37 25.20
CA GLU A 118 9.32 -6.69 24.75
C GLU A 118 9.33 -7.17 23.29
N MET A 119 8.30 -7.91 22.87
CA MET A 119 8.12 -8.32 21.47
C MET A 119 7.93 -7.11 20.55
N ARG A 120 7.18 -6.08 20.98
CA ARG A 120 6.97 -4.86 20.18
C ARG A 120 8.21 -3.99 20.09
N ALA A 121 9.10 -4.02 21.09
CA ALA A 121 10.34 -3.25 21.07
C ALA A 121 11.41 -3.86 20.15
N THR A 122 11.39 -5.18 19.94
CA THR A 122 12.34 -5.87 19.04
C THR A 122 11.88 -5.97 17.59
N ASP A 123 10.59 -5.71 17.33
CA ASP A 123 10.09 -5.52 15.97
C ASP A 123 10.59 -4.16 15.47
N GLU A 124 11.82 -4.15 14.93
CA GLU A 124 12.27 -3.03 14.11
C GLU A 124 11.21 -2.77 13.04
N PRO A 125 10.78 -1.50 12.87
CA PRO A 125 9.81 -1.17 11.84
C PRO A 125 10.36 -1.67 10.51
N PHE A 126 9.65 -2.62 9.92
CA PHE A 126 9.96 -3.27 8.66
C PHE A 126 10.54 -2.23 7.69
N GLN A 127 11.87 -2.24 7.55
CA GLN A 127 12.52 -1.49 6.49
C GLN A 127 12.13 -2.20 5.20
N ILE A 128 11.02 -1.76 4.61
CA ILE A 128 10.62 -2.17 3.27
C ILE A 128 11.74 -1.65 2.36
N HIS A 129 12.74 -2.50 2.11
CA HIS A 129 13.72 -2.30 1.06
C HIS A 129 12.97 -2.41 -0.27
N MET A 130 12.35 -1.30 -0.67
CA MET A 130 11.92 -1.12 -2.04
C MET A 130 13.18 -1.02 -2.89
N GLU A 131 13.68 -2.18 -3.33
CA GLU A 131 14.56 -2.26 -4.47
C GLU A 131 13.76 -1.82 -5.71
N ILE A 132 13.63 -0.51 -5.89
CA ILE A 132 13.26 0.07 -7.18
C ILE A 132 14.45 -0.25 -8.08
N LYS A 133 14.38 -1.39 -8.77
CA LYS A 133 15.26 -1.71 -9.90
C LYS A 133 14.99 -0.69 -11.00
N LYS A 134 15.58 0.50 -10.87
CA LYS A 134 15.70 1.47 -11.94
C LYS A 134 16.60 0.83 -13.00
N LYS A 135 16.00 0.12 -13.95
CA LYS A 135 16.66 -0.14 -15.23
C LYS A 135 16.74 1.21 -15.92
N GLU A 136 17.91 1.83 -15.78
CA GLU A 136 18.32 3.00 -16.54
C GLU A 136 18.35 2.59 -18.02
N ILE A 137 17.28 2.90 -18.74
CA ILE A 137 17.26 2.83 -20.20
C ILE A 137 18.06 4.05 -20.65
N VAL A 138 19.36 3.83 -20.90
CA VAL A 138 20.23 4.79 -21.60
C VAL A 138 19.72 4.90 -23.03
N LEU A 139 18.84 5.87 -23.25
CA LEU A 139 18.35 6.25 -24.56
C LEU A 139 19.38 7.24 -25.12
N GLU A 140 20.39 6.73 -25.82
CA GLU A 140 21.34 7.55 -26.59
C GLU A 140 20.55 8.40 -27.59
N ARG A 141 20.31 9.66 -27.21
CA ARG A 141 19.68 10.66 -28.07
C ARG A 141 20.77 11.29 -28.93
N HIS A 142 21.14 10.63 -30.02
CA HIS A 142 21.74 11.29 -31.17
C HIS A 142 20.71 12.25 -31.79
N ARG A 143 20.67 13.50 -31.31
CA ARG A 143 19.88 14.56 -31.94
C ARG A 143 20.63 15.04 -33.19
N LYS A 144 20.09 14.70 -34.36
CA LYS A 144 20.39 15.41 -35.61
C LYS A 144 19.84 16.84 -35.52
N PRO A 145 20.48 17.84 -36.13
CA PRO A 145 19.97 19.21 -36.15
C PRO A 145 18.64 19.27 -36.89
N LEU A 146 17.75 20.10 -36.33
CA LEU A 146 16.38 20.35 -36.76
C LEU A 146 16.41 21.07 -38.12
N GLY A 147 16.24 20.34 -39.22
CA GLY A 147 15.96 20.93 -40.52
C GLY A 147 14.53 21.47 -40.55
N ASP A 148 14.38 22.74 -40.93
CA ASP A 148 13.11 23.46 -41.08
C ASP A 148 12.04 22.63 -41.81
N ALA A 149 11.01 22.23 -41.07
CA ALA A 149 9.87 21.46 -41.56
C ALA A 149 8.61 22.33 -41.66
N ARG A 150 8.74 23.54 -42.22
CA ARG A 150 7.61 24.47 -42.39
C ARG A 150 6.81 24.23 -43.69
N ASN A 151 6.86 23.04 -44.27
CA ASN A 151 6.12 22.73 -45.50
C ASN A 151 5.84 21.23 -45.62
N ARG A 152 4.68 20.75 -45.16
CA ARG A 152 4.03 19.47 -45.53
C ARG A 152 2.73 19.23 -44.72
N LEU A 153 1.79 20.17 -44.82
CA LEU A 153 0.38 19.83 -44.65
C LEU A 153 -0.17 19.59 -46.06
N ASN A 154 -0.48 18.34 -46.37
CA ASN A 154 -1.35 17.82 -47.45
C ASN A 154 -0.80 16.49 -48.01
N VAL A 155 -0.85 15.43 -47.21
CA VAL A 155 -0.94 14.05 -47.73
C VAL A 155 -1.84 13.25 -46.80
N SER A 156 -3.14 13.36 -47.04
CA SER A 156 -4.13 12.37 -46.62
C SER A 156 -3.83 11.04 -47.32
N GLY A 157 -3.80 9.93 -46.56
CA GLY A 157 -4.04 8.60 -47.14
C GLY A 157 -2.88 7.62 -47.27
N ARG A 158 -1.75 7.80 -46.55
CA ARG A 158 -0.74 6.72 -46.47
C ARG A 158 -0.68 6.18 -45.04
N GLU A 159 -1.44 5.10 -44.79
CA GLU A 159 -1.23 4.25 -43.62
C GLU A 159 0.24 3.82 -43.61
N ARG A 160 1.04 4.47 -42.76
CA ARG A 160 2.39 4.01 -42.47
C ARG A 160 2.24 2.69 -41.73
N THR A 161 2.42 1.59 -42.45
CA THR A 161 2.60 0.28 -41.85
C THR A 161 3.82 0.36 -40.93
N LEU A 162 3.58 0.37 -39.62
CA LEU A 162 4.63 0.36 -38.62
C LEU A 162 5.58 -0.81 -38.91
N PRO A 163 6.91 -0.60 -38.84
CA PRO A 163 7.89 -1.65 -39.06
C PRO A 163 7.59 -2.86 -38.18
N HIS A 164 7.80 -4.06 -38.73
CA HIS A 164 7.40 -5.33 -38.10
C HIS A 164 7.98 -5.51 -36.68
N SER A 165 9.15 -4.91 -36.41
CA SER A 165 9.78 -4.86 -35.09
C SER A 165 8.92 -4.15 -34.04
N GLU A 166 8.29 -3.02 -34.38
CA GLU A 166 7.45 -2.26 -33.45
C GLU A 166 6.18 -3.03 -33.10
N LYS A 167 5.57 -3.73 -34.07
CA LYS A 167 4.40 -4.59 -33.82
C LYS A 167 4.71 -5.71 -32.83
N LYS A 168 5.92 -6.28 -32.87
CA LYS A 168 6.36 -7.31 -31.92
C LYS A 168 6.53 -6.73 -30.52
N THR A 169 7.16 -5.56 -30.38
CA THR A 169 7.30 -4.88 -29.08
C THR A 169 5.95 -4.50 -28.47
N MET A 170 5.00 -4.08 -29.30
CA MET A 170 3.66 -3.68 -28.86
C MET A 170 2.84 -4.89 -28.37
N ARG A 171 2.97 -6.04 -29.04
CA ARG A 171 2.40 -7.31 -28.56
C ARG A 171 3.02 -7.76 -27.24
N ASP A 172 4.35 -7.69 -27.11
CA ASP A 172 5.06 -8.08 -25.89
C ASP A 172 4.68 -7.20 -24.68
N TRP A 173 4.54 -5.89 -24.90
CA TRP A 173 4.02 -4.94 -23.90
C TRP A 173 2.58 -5.25 -23.49
N GLN A 174 1.70 -5.55 -24.44
CA GLN A 174 0.33 -5.95 -24.14
C GLN A 174 0.27 -7.26 -23.36
N GLU A 175 1.13 -8.21 -23.66
CA GLU A 175 1.20 -9.50 -22.97
C GLU A 175 1.74 -9.33 -21.54
N LEU A 176 2.75 -8.48 -21.35
CA LEU A 176 3.28 -8.10 -20.04
C LEU A 176 2.20 -7.41 -19.19
N LEU A 177 1.44 -6.48 -19.78
CA LEU A 177 0.32 -5.80 -19.12
C LEU A 177 -0.78 -6.79 -18.74
N LYS A 178 -1.12 -7.76 -19.60
CA LYS A 178 -2.09 -8.82 -19.26
C LYS A 178 -1.60 -9.69 -18.10
N ARG A 179 -0.33 -10.12 -18.12
CA ARG A 179 0.27 -10.91 -17.03
C ARG A 179 0.32 -10.13 -15.72
N HIS A 180 0.63 -8.83 -15.78
CA HIS A 180 0.60 -7.94 -14.63
C HIS A 180 -0.82 -7.81 -14.11
N ASN A 181 -1.77 -7.42 -14.96
CA ASN A 181 -3.17 -7.20 -14.58
C ASN A 181 -3.85 -8.47 -14.07
N ASN A 182 -3.50 -9.65 -14.57
CA ASN A 182 -3.99 -10.91 -14.00
C ASN A 182 -3.53 -11.15 -12.55
N LYS A 183 -2.41 -10.56 -12.11
CA LYS A 183 -1.98 -10.60 -10.70
C LYS A 183 -2.77 -9.65 -9.80
N PHE A 184 -3.37 -8.60 -10.36
CA PHE A 184 -4.14 -7.58 -9.62
C PHE A 184 -5.66 -7.75 -9.74
N LYS A 185 -6.14 -8.54 -10.70
CA LYS A 185 -7.51 -9.04 -10.69
C LYS A 185 -7.62 -10.09 -9.58
N THR A 186 -7.73 -9.61 -8.36
CA THR A 186 -8.09 -10.41 -7.21
C THR A 186 -9.42 -11.08 -7.51
N VAL A 187 -9.37 -12.39 -7.75
CA VAL A 187 -10.54 -13.27 -7.94
C VAL A 187 -11.47 -13.25 -6.72
N HIS A 188 -11.06 -12.60 -5.64
CA HIS A 188 -11.87 -12.34 -4.47
C HIS A 188 -12.55 -10.97 -4.62
N THR A 189 -13.60 -10.91 -5.43
CA THR A 189 -14.67 -9.94 -5.20
C THR A 189 -15.21 -10.26 -3.81
N TYR A 190 -14.77 -9.50 -2.82
CA TYR A 190 -15.25 -9.65 -1.46
C TYR A 190 -16.73 -9.29 -1.47
N GLU A 191 -17.60 -10.30 -1.35
CA GLU A 191 -18.99 -10.08 -0.99
C GLU A 191 -19.06 -9.95 0.53
N PRO A 192 -19.42 -8.76 1.05
CA PRO A 192 -19.60 -8.58 2.48
C PRO A 192 -20.73 -9.50 3.00
N PRO A 193 -20.59 -10.08 4.19
CA PRO A 193 -21.69 -10.81 4.83
C PRO A 193 -22.91 -9.90 4.96
N GLN A 194 -24.07 -10.37 4.47
CA GLN A 194 -25.34 -9.63 4.62
C GLN A 194 -25.97 -9.82 6.00
N HIS A 195 -25.55 -10.85 6.73
CA HIS A 195 -26.08 -11.22 8.04
C HIS A 195 -25.13 -10.83 9.16
N SER A 196 -25.67 -10.75 10.39
CA SER A 196 -24.86 -10.41 11.56
C SER A 196 -23.82 -11.51 11.85
N VAL A 197 -22.69 -11.12 12.43
CA VAL A 197 -21.61 -12.07 12.80
C VAL A 197 -22.11 -13.17 13.74
N ARG A 198 -23.12 -12.89 14.57
CA ARG A 198 -23.73 -13.89 15.47
C ARG A 198 -24.50 -14.96 14.70
N GLU A 199 -25.30 -14.57 13.71
CA GLU A 199 -26.06 -15.49 12.85
C GLU A 199 -25.11 -16.36 12.01
N VAL A 200 -24.09 -15.74 11.40
CA VAL A 200 -23.06 -16.46 10.65
C VAL A 200 -22.36 -17.50 11.53
N LYS A 201 -21.87 -17.12 12.72
CA LYS A 201 -21.23 -18.06 13.64
C LYS A 201 -22.14 -19.20 14.09
N GLN A 202 -23.45 -18.95 14.20
CA GLN A 202 -24.37 -20.02 14.58
C GLN A 202 -24.59 -20.99 13.42
N TRP A 203 -24.74 -20.49 12.19
CA TRP A 203 -24.77 -21.32 10.99
C TRP A 203 -23.48 -22.14 10.83
N GLU A 204 -22.30 -21.56 11.07
CA GLU A 204 -21.01 -22.28 11.02
C GLU A 204 -20.92 -23.43 12.04
N ARG A 205 -21.55 -23.29 13.22
CA ARG A 205 -21.62 -24.36 14.22
C ARG A 205 -22.51 -25.52 13.77
N GLU A 206 -23.60 -25.23 13.07
CA GLU A 206 -24.54 -26.24 12.58
C GLU A 206 -23.99 -26.97 11.36
N THR A 207 -23.39 -26.25 10.41
CA THR A 207 -22.86 -26.83 9.15
C THR A 207 -21.42 -27.32 9.26
N LYS A 208 -20.69 -26.91 10.32
CA LYS A 208 -19.25 -27.16 10.52
C LYS A 208 -18.35 -26.63 9.40
N LYS A 209 -18.85 -25.70 8.58
CA LYS A 209 -18.07 -24.99 7.55
C LYS A 209 -17.77 -23.58 8.04
N THR A 210 -16.63 -23.01 7.63
CA THR A 210 -16.30 -21.61 7.94
C THR A 210 -16.67 -20.72 6.75
N TYR A 211 -17.40 -19.63 6.99
CA TYR A 211 -17.94 -18.74 5.96
C TYR A 211 -16.84 -18.16 5.07
N TYR A 212 -15.69 -17.85 5.66
CA TYR A 212 -14.55 -17.27 4.94
C TYR A 212 -13.76 -18.28 4.10
N ALA A 213 -13.88 -19.59 4.38
CA ALA A 213 -13.28 -20.61 3.54
C ALA A 213 -14.12 -20.94 2.29
N LEU A 214 -15.38 -20.48 2.24
CA LEU A 214 -16.26 -20.66 1.09
C LEU A 214 -15.84 -19.78 -0.08
N SER A 215 -16.04 -20.30 -1.30
CA SER A 215 -15.98 -19.54 -2.54
C SER A 215 -17.09 -18.48 -2.62
N VAL A 216 -17.00 -17.55 -3.56
CA VAL A 216 -17.98 -16.46 -3.70
C VAL A 216 -19.39 -16.99 -3.95
N GLU A 217 -19.53 -17.97 -4.85
CA GLU A 217 -20.82 -18.63 -5.15
C GLU A 217 -21.41 -19.34 -3.93
N GLU A 218 -20.56 -20.05 -3.16
CA GLU A 218 -20.98 -20.72 -1.94
C GLU A 218 -21.37 -19.74 -0.83
N ARG A 219 -20.77 -18.54 -0.77
CA ARG A 219 -21.17 -17.50 0.19
C ARG A 219 -22.53 -16.91 -0.12
N ALA A 220 -22.85 -16.73 -1.41
CA ALA A 220 -24.19 -16.32 -1.82
C ALA A 220 -25.24 -17.35 -1.37
N GLN A 221 -24.98 -18.65 -1.61
CA GLN A 221 -25.84 -19.73 -1.12
C GLN A 221 -25.95 -19.76 0.41
N ALA A 222 -24.83 -19.61 1.13
CA ALA A 222 -24.82 -19.54 2.59
C ALA A 222 -25.66 -18.35 3.11
N ASN A 223 -25.65 -17.20 2.44
CA ASN A 223 -26.49 -16.06 2.80
C ASN A 223 -27.99 -16.37 2.63
N GLU A 224 -28.37 -17.07 1.57
CA GLU A 224 -29.75 -17.53 1.37
C GLU A 224 -30.17 -18.53 2.47
N GLU A 225 -29.31 -19.50 2.79
CA GLU A 225 -29.55 -20.49 3.85
C GLU A 225 -29.73 -19.82 5.22
N ILE A 226 -28.85 -18.86 5.58
CA ILE A 226 -28.96 -18.12 6.85
C ILE A 226 -30.28 -17.35 6.91
N THR A 227 -30.75 -16.80 5.78
CA THR A 227 -32.05 -16.10 5.71
C THR A 227 -33.21 -17.05 6.01
N VAL A 228 -33.24 -18.22 5.37
CA VAL A 228 -34.28 -19.24 5.60
C VAL A 228 -34.22 -19.75 7.04
N TRP A 229 -33.03 -19.98 7.57
CA TRP A 229 -32.81 -20.45 8.93
C TRP A 229 -33.28 -19.43 9.98
N LYS A 230 -33.02 -18.13 9.75
CA LYS A 230 -33.54 -17.04 10.58
C LYS A 230 -35.06 -17.01 10.60
N GLN A 231 -35.71 -17.12 9.42
CA GLN A 231 -37.18 -17.16 9.32
C GLN A 231 -37.76 -18.36 10.08
N ARG A 232 -37.16 -19.55 9.96
CA ARG A 232 -37.58 -20.75 10.70
C ARG A 232 -37.50 -20.58 12.21
N LYS A 233 -36.46 -19.89 12.71
CA LYS A 233 -36.31 -19.62 14.15
C LYS A 233 -37.38 -18.66 14.67
N VAL A 234 -37.67 -17.59 13.92
CA VAL A 234 -38.72 -16.64 14.27
C VAL A 234 -40.07 -17.35 14.33
N ALA A 235 -40.38 -18.19 13.33
CA ALA A 235 -41.62 -18.97 13.30
C ALA A 235 -41.75 -20.01 14.43
N ARG A 236 -40.63 -20.52 14.96
CA ARG A 236 -40.61 -21.44 16.12
C ARG A 236 -40.74 -20.73 17.47
N SER A 237 -40.46 -19.43 17.51
CA SER A 237 -40.52 -18.63 18.74
C SER A 237 -41.90 -18.00 18.97
N HIS A 238 -42.79 -18.08 17.99
CA HIS A 238 -44.19 -17.72 18.07
C HIS A 238 -45.04 -18.97 18.29
#